data_AF-A0A7S4W7D2-F1
#
_entry.id   AF-A0A7S4W7D2-F1
#
_cell.length_a   1.000
_cell.length_b   1.000
_cell.length_c   1.000
_cell.angle_alpha   90.00
_cell.angle_beta   90.00
_cell.angle_gamma   90.00
#
_symmetry.space_group_name_H-M   'P 1'
#
loop_
_entity.id
_entity.type
_entity.pdbx_description
1 polymer ?
#
loop_
_entity_poly.entity_id
_entity_poly.type
_entity_poly.pdbx_seq_one_letter_code
_entity_poly.pdbx_strand_id
1 'polypeptide(L)'
;ASASSELESVSAELKDAERSSNLVAKLKTTVEAVMELMDGFAEAALREPVRNVGFDDFPDDLSFPDPLETTQVAGDTKSSIAAVRDYCDNTALPAFAALKKSSSIDLAPLCEFEEPEAVFADITAQVKQRQSLVRNAIEQVIAMLTPYKFKQMLSKEAFAQAEEEDRDLVSEGQLAGLEKVKSVYMGKSSFYKYLIKWRLNGPFLKLIDQLEVLSDELAQAVETAKKNLAALQANLLAAQKELQDNIDKLAEAALKVDNSAAEKAELEECVESLKRQSTSMATN
;
A
#
# COMPACT_ATOMS: atom_id res chain seq x y z
N ALA A 1 -41.89 16.79 1.64
CA ALA A 1 -40.91 17.19 0.61
C ALA A 1 -41.57 16.94 -0.74
N SER A 2 -41.46 17.84 -1.72
CA SER A 2 -41.98 17.54 -3.07
C SER A 2 -41.03 16.52 -3.72
N ALA A 3 -41.54 15.66 -4.61
CA ALA A 3 -40.69 14.69 -5.33
C ALA A 3 -39.52 15.38 -6.08
N SER A 4 -39.69 16.67 -6.45
CA SER A 4 -38.63 17.51 -7.02
C SER A 4 -37.52 17.84 -6.03
N SER A 5 -37.85 18.22 -4.78
CA SER A 5 -36.83 18.56 -3.78
C SER A 5 -36.01 17.34 -3.34
N GLU A 6 -36.64 16.17 -3.32
CA GLU A 6 -35.97 14.91 -3.00
C GLU A 6 -35.01 14.48 -4.12
N LEU A 7 -35.41 14.62 -5.39
CA LEU A 7 -34.54 14.38 -6.54
C LEU A 7 -33.34 15.34 -6.57
N GLU A 8 -33.56 16.62 -6.26
CA GLU A 8 -32.50 17.63 -6.19
C GLU A 8 -31.46 17.29 -5.11
N SER A 9 -31.91 16.86 -3.92
CA SER A 9 -31.03 16.47 -2.81
C SER A 9 -30.15 15.28 -3.17
N VAL A 10 -30.76 14.17 -3.64
CA VAL A 10 -30.01 12.94 -3.97
C VAL A 10 -29.07 13.17 -5.15
N SER A 11 -29.46 14.00 -6.12
CA SER A 11 -28.58 14.38 -7.24
C SER A 11 -27.38 15.23 -6.82
N ALA A 12 -27.54 16.06 -5.78
CA ALA A 12 -26.42 16.82 -5.22
C ALA A 12 -25.46 15.90 -4.47
N GLU A 13 -25.98 14.98 -3.66
CA GLU A 13 -25.16 13.98 -2.95
C GLU A 13 -24.37 13.09 -3.90
N LEU A 14 -24.97 12.65 -5.02
CA LEU A 14 -24.26 11.88 -6.05
C LEU A 14 -23.08 12.67 -6.65
N LYS A 15 -23.28 13.95 -6.98
CA LYS A 15 -22.21 14.81 -7.52
C LYS A 15 -21.07 14.97 -6.52
N ASP A 16 -21.38 15.08 -5.23
CA ASP A 16 -20.35 15.17 -4.19
C ASP A 16 -19.59 13.86 -4.01
N ALA A 17 -20.26 12.69 -4.14
CA ALA A 17 -19.61 11.39 -4.15
C ALA A 17 -18.68 11.21 -5.36
N GLU A 18 -19.15 11.53 -6.58
CA GLU A 18 -18.35 11.50 -7.80
C GLU A 18 -17.13 12.44 -7.71
N ARG A 19 -17.32 13.65 -7.19
CA ARG A 19 -16.23 14.60 -6.96
C ARG A 19 -15.20 14.03 -5.98
N SER A 20 -15.65 13.41 -4.91
CA SER A 20 -14.78 12.79 -3.90
C SER A 20 -13.97 11.65 -4.50
N SER A 21 -14.60 10.81 -5.35
CA SER A 21 -13.90 9.73 -6.06
C SER A 21 -12.78 10.26 -6.97
N ASN A 22 -13.06 11.33 -7.73
CA ASN A 22 -12.05 11.99 -8.55
C ASN A 22 -10.88 12.57 -7.72
N LEU A 23 -11.17 13.14 -6.55
CA LEU A 23 -10.13 13.66 -5.65
C LEU A 23 -9.28 12.54 -5.05
N VAL A 24 -9.90 11.39 -4.71
CA VAL A 24 -9.21 10.18 -4.27
C VAL A 24 -8.28 9.67 -5.36
N ALA A 25 -8.74 9.57 -6.61
CA ALA A 25 -7.91 9.15 -7.73
C ALA A 25 -6.70 10.08 -7.93
N LYS A 26 -6.92 11.39 -7.85
CA LYS A 26 -5.83 12.38 -7.94
C LYS A 26 -4.85 12.28 -6.77
N LEU A 27 -5.34 12.02 -5.55
CA LEU A 27 -4.49 11.76 -4.39
C LEU A 27 -3.66 10.51 -4.60
N LYS A 28 -4.28 9.42 -5.12
CA LYS A 28 -3.60 8.16 -5.46
C LYS A 28 -2.39 8.42 -6.36
N THR A 29 -2.62 9.07 -7.50
CA THR A 29 -1.56 9.41 -8.47
C THR A 29 -0.48 10.32 -7.88
N THR A 30 -0.87 11.25 -7.01
CA THR A 30 0.09 12.15 -6.35
C THR A 30 0.99 11.37 -5.38
N VAL A 31 0.42 10.43 -4.61
CA VAL A 31 1.18 9.59 -3.68
C VAL A 31 2.10 8.63 -4.45
N GLU A 32 1.64 8.07 -5.58
CA GLU A 32 2.46 7.25 -6.48
C GLU A 32 3.67 8.03 -7.00
N ALA A 33 3.48 9.28 -7.46
CA ALA A 33 4.59 10.13 -7.88
C ALA A 33 5.59 10.41 -6.75
N VAL A 34 5.12 10.58 -5.51
CA VAL A 34 6.03 10.73 -4.36
C VAL A 34 6.84 9.46 -4.13
N MET A 35 6.24 8.27 -4.27
CA MET A 35 6.97 7.01 -4.11
C MET A 35 8.00 6.81 -5.23
N GLU A 36 7.70 7.20 -6.46
CA GLU A 36 8.68 7.20 -7.55
C GLU A 36 9.88 8.09 -7.21
N LEU A 37 9.65 9.29 -6.68
CA LEU A 37 10.72 10.18 -6.23
C LEU A 37 11.50 9.60 -5.04
N MET A 38 10.84 8.91 -4.12
CA MET A 38 11.51 8.23 -3.01
C MET A 38 12.42 7.10 -3.51
N ASP A 39 11.98 6.32 -4.50
CA ASP A 39 12.80 5.27 -5.10
C ASP A 39 13.99 5.86 -5.87
N GLY A 40 13.77 6.92 -6.65
CA GLY A 40 14.84 7.64 -7.34
C GLY A 40 15.87 8.26 -6.38
N PHE A 41 15.42 8.79 -5.23
CA PHE A 41 16.32 9.28 -4.18
C PHE A 41 17.14 8.14 -3.57
N ALA A 42 16.53 6.99 -3.30
CA ALA A 42 17.24 5.82 -2.84
C ALA A 42 18.26 5.29 -3.87
N GLU A 43 17.92 5.33 -5.16
CA GLU A 43 18.85 4.97 -6.24
C GLU A 43 20.08 5.87 -6.21
N ALA A 44 19.89 7.18 -6.30
CA ALA A 44 21.00 8.14 -6.40
C ALA A 44 21.84 8.24 -5.12
N ALA A 45 21.21 8.19 -3.94
CA ALA A 45 21.91 8.41 -2.67
C ALA A 45 22.56 7.13 -2.11
N LEU A 46 22.07 5.95 -2.50
CA LEU A 46 22.41 4.70 -1.84
C LEU A 46 22.87 3.64 -2.84
N ARG A 47 22.04 3.32 -3.84
CA ARG A 47 22.30 2.16 -4.71
C ARG A 47 23.38 2.44 -5.74
N GLU A 48 23.34 3.58 -6.42
CA GLU A 48 24.34 3.96 -7.42
C GLU A 48 25.76 4.06 -6.82
N PRO A 49 25.99 4.76 -5.68
CA PRO A 49 27.31 4.77 -5.03
C PRO A 49 27.82 3.38 -4.66
N VAL A 50 26.94 2.49 -4.19
CA VAL A 50 27.32 1.13 -3.78
C VAL A 50 27.65 0.26 -5.00
N ARG A 51 26.89 0.35 -6.11
CA ARG A 51 27.25 -0.31 -7.37
C ARG A 51 28.60 0.18 -7.90
N ASN A 52 28.88 1.48 -7.82
CA ASN A 52 30.16 2.03 -8.26
C ASN A 52 31.38 1.52 -7.47
N VAL A 53 31.17 0.88 -6.31
CA VAL A 53 32.23 0.23 -5.50
C VAL A 53 32.44 -1.25 -5.90
N GLY A 54 31.65 -1.79 -6.83
CA GLY A 54 31.78 -3.15 -7.36
C GLY A 54 30.98 -4.20 -6.60
N PHE A 55 29.84 -3.82 -6.01
CA PHE A 55 28.92 -4.70 -5.27
C PHE A 55 27.80 -5.31 -6.14
N ASP A 56 27.95 -5.23 -7.46
CA ASP A 56 26.99 -5.58 -8.50
C ASP A 56 26.84 -7.10 -8.64
N ASP A 57 27.93 -7.83 -8.40
CA ASP A 57 28.10 -9.26 -8.68
C ASP A 57 28.18 -10.07 -7.38
N PHE A 58 27.22 -9.90 -6.46
CA PHE A 58 27.09 -10.88 -5.39
C PHE A 58 26.54 -12.18 -5.98
N PRO A 59 27.29 -13.30 -5.89
CA PRO A 59 26.72 -14.60 -6.24
C PRO A 59 25.51 -14.88 -5.35
N ASP A 60 24.52 -15.57 -5.92
CA ASP A 60 23.27 -15.93 -5.25
C ASP A 60 23.53 -16.75 -3.97
N ASP A 61 24.69 -17.42 -3.89
CA ASP A 61 25.27 -17.98 -2.69
C ASP A 61 26.54 -17.21 -2.25
N LEU A 62 26.39 -16.33 -1.26
CA LEU A 62 27.53 -15.87 -0.46
C LEU A 62 28.07 -17.04 0.36
N SER A 63 28.92 -17.83 -0.29
CA SER A 63 29.54 -19.01 0.27
C SER A 63 30.82 -18.61 1.00
N PHE A 64 30.67 -18.44 2.31
CA PHE A 64 31.84 -18.45 3.18
C PHE A 64 32.12 -19.89 3.58
N PRO A 65 33.40 -20.31 3.67
CA PRO A 65 33.76 -21.65 4.14
C PRO A 65 33.12 -21.95 5.50
N ASP A 66 32.45 -23.10 5.58
CA ASP A 66 31.87 -23.65 6.80
C ASP A 66 31.93 -25.19 6.72
N PRO A 67 32.74 -25.87 7.56
CA PRO A 67 33.52 -25.32 8.68
C PRO A 67 34.77 -24.56 8.22
N LEU A 68 35.10 -23.44 8.87
CA LEU A 68 36.32 -22.67 8.59
C LEU A 68 37.60 -23.51 8.78
N GLU A 69 37.56 -24.45 9.71
CA GLU A 69 38.64 -25.35 10.08
C GLU A 69 39.05 -26.32 8.97
N THR A 70 38.19 -26.54 7.97
CA THR A 70 38.52 -27.43 6.84
C THR A 70 39.31 -26.73 5.74
N THR A 71 39.57 -25.42 5.87
CA THR A 71 40.35 -24.68 4.88
C THR A 71 41.84 -24.99 5.00
N GLN A 72 42.55 -25.00 3.87
CA GLN A 72 44.00 -25.20 3.86
C GLN A 72 44.72 -24.19 4.76
N VAL A 73 44.29 -22.92 4.72
CA VAL A 73 44.87 -21.83 5.53
C VAL A 73 44.69 -22.09 7.02
N ALA A 74 43.56 -22.65 7.46
CA ALA A 74 43.37 -23.04 8.86
C ALA A 74 44.33 -24.16 9.27
N GLY A 75 44.53 -25.17 8.40
CA GLY A 75 45.53 -26.23 8.60
C GLY A 75 46.97 -25.69 8.69
N ASP A 76 47.34 -24.78 7.80
CA ASP A 76 48.67 -24.13 7.78
C ASP A 76 48.88 -23.25 9.02
N THR A 77 47.85 -22.54 9.46
CA THR A 77 47.87 -21.72 10.69
C THR A 77 48.09 -22.61 11.91
N LYS A 78 47.33 -23.69 12.05
CA LYS A 78 47.51 -24.67 13.14
C LYS A 78 48.92 -25.25 13.16
N SER A 79 49.42 -25.65 11.99
CA SER A 79 50.77 -26.22 11.85
C SER A 79 51.86 -25.22 12.21
N SER A 80 51.67 -23.94 11.86
CA SER A 80 52.62 -22.87 12.19
C SER A 80 52.68 -22.58 13.69
N ILE A 81 51.53 -22.57 14.37
CA ILE A 81 51.47 -22.40 15.83
C ILE A 81 52.21 -23.55 16.53
N ALA A 82 51.98 -24.79 16.08
CA ALA A 82 52.68 -25.97 16.60
C ALA A 82 54.20 -25.87 16.35
N ALA A 83 54.63 -25.42 15.15
CA ALA A 83 56.04 -25.23 14.85
C ALA A 83 56.72 -24.18 15.74
N VAL A 84 56.00 -23.11 16.12
CA VAL A 84 56.51 -22.11 17.08
C VAL A 84 56.69 -22.72 18.47
N ARG A 85 55.74 -23.55 18.93
CA ARG A 85 55.87 -24.28 20.21
C ARG A 85 57.06 -25.23 20.18
N ASP A 86 57.18 -26.05 19.13
CA ASP A 86 58.30 -26.97 18.95
C ASP A 86 59.65 -26.25 18.95
N TYR A 87 59.75 -25.10 18.27
CA TYR A 87 60.97 -24.29 18.27
C TYR A 87 61.27 -23.72 19.68
N CYS A 88 60.25 -23.23 20.38
CA CYS A 88 60.38 -22.74 21.74
C CYS A 88 60.90 -23.81 22.70
N ASP A 89 60.30 -24.99 22.66
CA ASP A 89 60.61 -26.09 23.58
C ASP A 89 61.99 -26.70 23.32
N ASN A 90 62.31 -26.92 22.04
CA ASN A 90 63.51 -27.67 21.67
C ASN A 90 64.74 -26.79 21.40
N THR A 91 64.56 -25.52 21.04
CA THR A 91 65.66 -24.64 20.61
C THR A 91 65.78 -23.37 21.45
N ALA A 92 64.70 -22.60 21.61
CA ALA A 92 64.77 -21.27 22.19
C ALA A 92 64.94 -21.28 23.72
N LEU A 93 64.11 -22.02 24.45
CA LEU A 93 64.16 -22.09 25.91
C LEU A 93 65.53 -22.58 26.44
N PRO A 94 66.19 -23.61 25.85
CA PRO A 94 67.55 -23.99 26.23
C PRO A 94 68.56 -22.85 26.06
N ALA A 95 68.49 -22.11 24.95
CA ALA A 95 69.36 -20.96 24.69
C ALA A 95 69.08 -19.80 25.67
N PHE A 96 67.81 -19.51 25.94
CA PHE A 96 67.40 -18.49 26.89
C PHE A 96 67.84 -18.81 28.33
N ALA A 97 67.81 -20.08 28.73
CA ALA A 97 68.31 -20.50 30.04
C ALA A 97 69.83 -20.30 30.18
N ALA A 98 70.60 -20.48 29.10
CA ALA A 98 72.03 -20.17 29.09
C ALA A 98 72.29 -18.66 29.18
N LEU A 99 71.53 -17.86 28.43
CA LEU A 99 71.61 -16.40 28.46
C LEU A 99 71.30 -15.84 29.86
N LYS A 100 70.21 -16.29 30.47
CA LYS A 100 69.78 -15.91 31.83
C LYS A 100 70.88 -16.12 32.88
N LYS A 101 71.66 -17.21 32.76
CA LYS A 101 72.82 -17.48 33.64
C LYS A 101 73.98 -16.51 33.42
N SER A 102 74.16 -16.00 32.20
CA SER A 102 75.30 -15.17 31.80
C SER A 102 75.06 -13.66 31.91
N SER A 103 73.82 -13.19 31.71
CA SER A 103 73.50 -11.76 31.57
C SER A 103 72.30 -11.31 32.41
N SER A 104 71.73 -12.19 33.25
CA SER A 104 70.52 -11.92 34.07
C SER A 104 69.26 -11.47 33.32
N ILE A 105 69.27 -11.50 31.99
CA ILE A 105 68.10 -11.21 31.14
C ILE A 105 67.28 -12.50 30.98
N ASP A 106 65.99 -12.43 31.29
CA ASP A 106 65.07 -13.54 31.12
C ASP A 106 64.19 -13.35 29.88
N LEU A 107 64.39 -14.21 28.87
CA LEU A 107 63.59 -14.23 27.64
C LEU A 107 62.59 -15.38 27.62
N ALA A 108 62.55 -16.23 28.66
CA ALA A 108 61.60 -17.34 28.73
C ALA A 108 60.12 -16.93 28.54
N PRO A 109 59.66 -15.75 29.03
CA PRO A 109 58.29 -15.30 28.79
C PRO A 109 57.90 -15.15 27.31
N LEU A 110 58.86 -15.01 26.39
CA LEU A 110 58.57 -14.94 24.94
C LEU A 110 58.01 -16.26 24.38
N CYS A 111 58.23 -17.37 25.09
CA CYS A 111 57.67 -18.69 24.77
C CYS A 111 56.48 -19.07 25.67
N GLU A 112 56.03 -18.14 26.53
CA GLU A 112 54.91 -18.36 27.45
C GLU A 112 53.59 -17.97 26.79
N PHE A 113 53.08 -18.89 25.97
CA PHE A 113 51.74 -18.82 25.39
C PHE A 113 50.99 -20.14 25.60
N GLU A 114 49.67 -20.09 25.44
CA GLU A 114 48.79 -21.26 25.61
C GLU A 114 49.18 -22.42 24.67
N GLU A 115 48.65 -23.61 24.94
CA GLU A 115 48.89 -24.77 24.08
C GLU A 115 48.43 -24.51 22.63
N PRO A 116 49.12 -25.05 21.61
CA PRO A 116 48.82 -24.78 20.20
C PRO A 116 47.34 -24.96 19.82
N GLU A 117 46.68 -26.00 20.34
CA GLU A 117 45.26 -26.25 20.12
C GLU A 117 44.36 -25.13 20.69
N ALA A 118 44.69 -24.59 21.87
CA ALA A 118 43.92 -23.52 22.50
C ALA A 118 44.09 -22.20 21.73
N VAL A 119 45.32 -21.87 21.34
CA VAL A 119 45.62 -20.69 20.51
C VAL A 119 44.90 -20.78 19.16
N PHE A 120 44.94 -21.95 18.51
CA PHE A 120 44.25 -22.15 17.24
C PHE A 120 42.72 -22.06 17.39
N ALA A 121 42.15 -22.59 18.47
CA ALA A 121 40.73 -22.48 18.77
C ALA A 121 40.29 -21.02 18.99
N ASP A 122 41.07 -20.22 19.72
CA ASP A 122 40.79 -18.79 19.91
C ASP A 122 40.85 -18.03 18.59
N ILE A 123 41.92 -18.18 17.80
CA ILE A 123 42.04 -17.55 16.47
C ILE A 123 40.85 -17.91 15.58
N THR A 124 40.48 -19.20 15.56
CA THR A 124 39.32 -19.68 14.78
C THR A 124 38.02 -19.02 15.24
N ALA A 125 37.82 -18.88 16.56
CA ALA A 125 36.65 -18.20 17.12
C ALA A 125 36.59 -16.73 16.71
N GLN A 126 37.72 -16.00 16.75
CA GLN A 126 37.80 -14.61 16.30
C GLN A 126 37.50 -14.46 14.81
N VAL A 127 38.04 -15.36 13.98
CA VAL A 127 37.78 -15.37 12.52
C VAL A 127 36.29 -15.66 12.24
N LYS A 128 35.70 -16.65 12.92
CA LYS A 128 34.26 -16.95 12.82
C LYS A 128 33.38 -15.77 13.23
N GLN A 129 33.72 -15.11 14.32
CA GLN A 129 33.01 -13.91 14.75
C GLN A 129 33.08 -12.81 13.67
N ARG A 130 34.27 -12.57 13.12
CA ARG A 130 34.45 -11.56 12.06
C ARG A 130 33.71 -11.93 10.77
N GLN A 131 33.74 -13.20 10.38
CA GLN A 131 33.00 -13.74 9.24
C GLN A 131 31.49 -13.50 9.40
N SER A 132 30.92 -13.72 10.59
CA SER A 132 29.52 -13.43 10.89
C SER A 132 29.18 -11.94 10.73
N LEU A 133 30.03 -11.05 11.26
CA LEU A 133 29.84 -9.60 11.10
C LEU A 133 29.86 -9.16 9.64
N VAL A 134 30.78 -9.69 8.84
CA VAL A 134 30.89 -9.39 7.41
C VAL A 134 29.69 -9.95 6.65
N ARG A 135 29.27 -11.19 6.92
CA ARG A 135 28.06 -11.79 6.35
C ARG A 135 26.84 -10.90 6.60
N ASN A 136 26.63 -10.47 7.84
CA ASN A 136 25.51 -9.60 8.20
C ASN A 136 25.57 -8.24 7.51
N ALA A 137 26.76 -7.64 7.36
CA ALA A 137 26.92 -6.36 6.68
C ALA A 137 26.60 -6.48 5.19
N ILE A 138 27.09 -7.54 4.53
CA ILE A 138 26.79 -7.82 3.12
C ILE A 138 25.30 -8.09 2.93
N GLU A 139 24.67 -8.87 3.82
CA GLU A 139 23.22 -9.07 3.78
C GLU A 139 22.46 -7.74 3.90
N GLN A 140 22.90 -6.82 4.74
CA GLN A 140 22.27 -5.49 4.81
C GLN A 140 22.48 -4.67 3.53
N VAL A 141 23.67 -4.71 2.93
CA VAL A 141 23.97 -4.04 1.66
C VAL A 141 23.10 -4.59 0.54
N ILE A 142 22.98 -5.91 0.40
CA ILE A 142 22.09 -6.53 -0.58
C ILE A 142 20.63 -6.08 -0.32
N ALA A 143 20.21 -5.94 0.94
CA ALA A 143 18.85 -5.44 1.29
C ALA A 143 18.57 -4.03 0.83
N MET A 144 19.61 -3.21 0.75
CA MET A 144 19.53 -1.86 0.23
C MET A 144 19.51 -1.82 -1.31
N LEU A 145 20.31 -2.69 -1.94
CA LEU A 145 20.47 -2.76 -3.39
C LEU A 145 19.27 -3.36 -4.11
N THR A 146 18.53 -4.27 -3.46
CA THR A 146 17.43 -4.99 -4.09
C THR A 146 16.08 -4.47 -3.60
N PRO A 147 15.29 -3.76 -4.44
CA PRO A 147 14.00 -3.19 -4.05
C PRO A 147 13.01 -4.22 -3.47
N TYR A 148 13.09 -5.48 -3.93
CA TYR A 148 12.17 -6.57 -3.56
C TYR A 148 12.75 -7.63 -2.61
N LYS A 149 13.85 -7.34 -1.91
CA LYS A 149 14.65 -8.38 -1.25
C LYS A 149 13.91 -9.28 -0.24
N PHE A 150 12.82 -8.80 0.34
CA PHE A 150 11.99 -9.63 1.23
C PHE A 150 11.45 -10.91 0.53
N LYS A 151 11.39 -10.94 -0.81
CA LYS A 151 10.69 -12.00 -1.56
C LYS A 151 11.54 -13.05 -2.29
N GLN A 152 12.89 -13.05 -2.21
CA GLN A 152 13.79 -14.23 -2.27
C GLN A 152 15.20 -13.90 -2.78
N MET A 153 16.13 -14.81 -2.43
CA MET A 153 17.53 -14.86 -2.83
C MET A 153 17.62 -15.20 -4.34
N LEU A 154 17.68 -14.11 -5.10
CA LEU A 154 18.10 -13.85 -6.48
C LEU A 154 18.32 -15.06 -7.41
N SER A 155 17.45 -15.16 -8.41
CA SER A 155 17.77 -15.52 -9.79
C SER A 155 17.10 -14.46 -10.69
N LYS A 156 17.45 -14.36 -11.97
CA LYS A 156 16.73 -13.46 -12.91
C LYS A 156 15.24 -13.78 -12.97
N GLU A 157 14.88 -15.06 -12.84
CA GLU A 157 13.49 -15.50 -12.78
C GLU A 157 12.79 -15.02 -11.50
N ALA A 158 13.46 -15.06 -10.34
CA ALA A 158 12.88 -14.60 -9.08
C ALA A 158 12.63 -13.07 -9.08
N PHE A 159 13.48 -12.29 -9.75
CA PHE A 159 13.26 -10.86 -9.94
C PHE A 159 12.05 -10.58 -10.83
N ALA A 160 11.96 -11.27 -11.97
CA ALA A 160 10.82 -11.15 -12.88
C ALA A 160 9.49 -11.53 -12.19
N GLN A 161 9.52 -12.58 -11.37
CA GLN A 161 8.36 -13.01 -10.57
C GLN A 161 7.97 -11.95 -9.53
N ALA A 162 8.92 -11.34 -8.83
CA ALA A 162 8.62 -10.28 -7.87
C ALA A 162 8.00 -9.03 -8.54
N GLU A 163 8.45 -8.68 -9.75
CA GLU A 163 7.81 -7.63 -10.54
C GLU A 163 6.41 -8.01 -11.01
N GLU A 164 6.19 -9.27 -11.36
CA GLU A 164 4.86 -9.79 -11.72
C GLU A 164 3.91 -9.70 -10.53
N GLU A 165 4.33 -10.14 -9.36
CA GLU A 165 3.55 -10.02 -8.14
C GLU A 165 3.26 -8.55 -7.76
N ASP A 166 4.19 -7.63 -7.97
CA ASP A 166 3.93 -6.19 -7.76
C ASP A 166 2.88 -5.67 -8.77
N ARG A 167 2.95 -6.10 -10.04
CA ARG A 167 1.92 -5.77 -11.03
C ARG A 167 0.54 -6.30 -10.62
N ASP A 168 0.47 -7.53 -10.12
CA ASP A 168 -0.78 -8.12 -9.65
C ASP A 168 -1.36 -7.33 -8.47
N LEU A 169 -0.53 -6.98 -7.47
CA LEU A 169 -0.96 -6.15 -6.34
C LEU A 169 -1.47 -4.77 -6.78
N VAL A 170 -0.80 -4.15 -7.75
CA VAL A 170 -1.24 -2.87 -8.32
C VAL A 170 -2.57 -3.03 -9.06
N SER A 171 -2.75 -4.13 -9.79
CA SER A 171 -4.01 -4.45 -10.46
C SER A 171 -5.17 -4.64 -9.48
N GLU A 172 -4.88 -5.16 -8.28
CA GLU A 172 -5.83 -5.30 -7.17
C GLU A 172 -6.03 -4.00 -6.36
N GLY A 173 -5.44 -2.89 -6.80
CA GLY A 173 -5.71 -1.55 -6.27
C GLY A 173 -4.60 -0.96 -5.40
N GLN A 174 -3.54 -1.71 -5.06
CA GLN A 174 -2.39 -1.16 -4.34
C GLN A 174 -1.72 -0.01 -5.12
N LEU A 175 -1.09 0.94 -4.42
CA LEU A 175 -0.31 1.99 -5.08
C LEU A 175 0.94 1.43 -5.77
N ALA A 176 1.15 1.85 -7.01
CA ALA A 176 2.36 1.52 -7.76
C ALA A 176 3.62 2.03 -7.05
N GLY A 177 4.65 1.18 -6.92
CA GLY A 177 5.93 1.55 -6.32
C GLY A 177 6.01 1.41 -4.79
N LEU A 178 4.92 1.03 -4.11
CA LEU A 178 4.93 0.81 -2.66
C LEU A 178 5.93 -0.28 -2.23
N GLU A 179 6.04 -1.37 -2.99
CA GLU A 179 7.00 -2.43 -2.68
C GLU A 179 8.45 -1.99 -2.95
N LYS A 180 8.69 -1.12 -3.94
CA LYS A 180 10.04 -0.62 -4.28
C LYS A 180 10.67 0.20 -3.14
N VAL A 181 9.87 1.07 -2.53
CA VAL A 181 10.31 1.96 -1.44
C VAL A 181 10.40 1.25 -0.08
N LYS A 182 9.83 0.05 0.05
CA LYS A 182 9.79 -0.69 1.32
C LYS A 182 11.19 -1.04 1.84
N SER A 183 12.08 -1.52 0.97
CA SER A 183 13.45 -1.93 1.32
C SER A 183 14.22 -0.90 2.16
N VAL A 184 14.12 0.38 1.79
CA VAL A 184 14.89 1.48 2.40
C VAL A 184 14.15 2.12 3.57
N TYR A 185 12.82 2.30 3.46
CA TYR A 185 12.06 3.16 4.36
C TYR A 185 11.26 2.41 5.43
N MET A 186 11.17 1.07 5.34
CA MET A 186 10.40 0.23 6.26
C MET A 186 10.79 0.46 7.72
N GLY A 187 9.78 0.74 8.55
CA GLY A 187 9.93 0.93 10.00
C GLY A 187 10.64 2.22 10.45
N LYS A 188 11.28 2.95 9.53
CA LYS A 188 12.15 4.10 9.86
C LYS A 188 11.50 5.45 9.54
N SER A 189 10.69 5.55 8.49
CA SER A 189 10.04 6.82 8.08
C SER A 189 8.62 6.96 8.61
N SER A 190 8.28 8.14 9.15
CA SER A 190 6.89 8.49 9.49
C SER A 190 5.99 8.50 8.25
N PHE A 191 6.51 8.92 7.10
CA PHE A 191 5.78 8.90 5.84
C PHE A 191 5.54 7.47 5.35
N TYR A 192 6.48 6.54 5.55
CA TYR A 192 6.24 5.13 5.23
C TYR A 192 5.09 4.52 6.05
N LYS A 193 4.92 4.94 7.32
CA LYS A 193 3.76 4.54 8.14
C LYS A 193 2.43 5.08 7.59
N TYR A 194 2.46 6.17 6.81
CA TYR A 194 1.30 6.62 6.04
C TYR A 194 1.11 5.76 4.79
N LEU A 195 2.19 5.50 4.03
CA LEU A 195 2.14 4.70 2.79
C LEU A 195 1.60 3.29 3.01
N ILE A 196 1.95 2.63 4.13
CA ILE A 196 1.47 1.27 4.42
C ILE A 196 -0.05 1.18 4.59
N LYS A 197 -0.76 2.30 4.78
CA LYS A 197 -2.23 2.34 4.84
C LYS A 197 -2.89 2.16 3.48
N TRP A 198 -2.13 2.38 2.40
CA TRP A 198 -2.53 2.20 1.00
C TRP A 198 -2.27 0.80 0.44
N ARG A 199 -1.66 -0.10 1.22
CA ARG A 199 -1.45 -1.49 0.80
C ARG A 199 -2.78 -2.20 0.53
N LEU A 200 -2.74 -3.30 -0.21
CA LEU A 200 -3.90 -4.17 -0.38
C LEU A 200 -4.51 -4.56 0.98
N ASN A 201 -5.85 -4.54 1.08
CA ASN A 201 -6.61 -4.71 2.34
C ASN A 201 -6.33 -3.64 3.43
N GLY A 202 -5.65 -2.55 3.06
CA GLY A 202 -5.36 -1.42 3.92
C GLY A 202 -6.59 -0.55 4.21
N PRO A 203 -6.55 0.26 5.27
CA PRO A 203 -7.67 1.10 5.66
C PRO A 203 -8.05 2.15 4.60
N PHE A 204 -7.12 2.60 3.75
CA PHE A 204 -7.45 3.57 2.71
C PHE A 204 -8.20 2.94 1.54
N LEU A 205 -7.80 1.77 1.06
CA LEU A 205 -8.57 1.06 0.02
C LEU A 205 -9.99 0.76 0.49
N LYS A 206 -10.17 0.34 1.74
CA LYS A 206 -11.51 0.15 2.32
C LYS A 206 -12.39 1.41 2.29
N LEU A 207 -11.82 2.59 2.49
CA LEU A 207 -12.56 3.85 2.40
C LEU A 207 -12.94 4.17 0.95
N ILE A 208 -12.10 3.78 -0.01
CA ILE A 208 -12.38 3.94 -1.44
C ILE A 208 -13.52 3.01 -1.84
N ASP A 209 -13.46 1.73 -1.44
CA ASP A 209 -14.53 0.76 -1.70
C ASP A 209 -15.88 1.25 -1.13
N GLN A 210 -15.87 1.82 0.09
CA GLN A 210 -17.07 2.40 0.71
C GLN A 210 -17.63 3.59 -0.08
N LEU A 211 -16.77 4.43 -0.64
CA LEU A 211 -17.18 5.58 -1.45
C LEU A 211 -17.77 5.13 -2.79
N GLU A 212 -17.21 4.08 -3.41
CA GLU A 212 -17.74 3.49 -4.64
C GLU A 212 -19.14 2.90 -4.41
N VAL A 213 -19.31 2.10 -3.35
CA VAL A 213 -20.63 1.54 -2.98
C VAL A 213 -21.65 2.66 -2.74
N LEU A 214 -21.28 3.71 -2.00
CA LEU A 214 -22.17 4.85 -1.76
C LEU A 214 -22.56 5.57 -3.06
N SER A 215 -21.62 5.75 -3.98
CA SER A 215 -21.88 6.38 -5.28
C SER A 215 -22.86 5.55 -6.11
N ASP A 216 -22.71 4.22 -6.12
CA ASP A 216 -23.60 3.31 -6.84
C ASP A 216 -25.01 3.32 -6.24
N GLU A 217 -25.12 3.31 -4.91
CA GLU A 217 -26.41 3.42 -4.20
C GLU A 217 -27.11 4.74 -4.54
N LEU A 218 -26.39 5.87 -4.51
CA LEU A 218 -26.92 7.18 -4.86
C LEU A 218 -27.35 7.25 -6.34
N ALA A 219 -26.59 6.65 -7.26
CA ALA A 219 -26.96 6.58 -8.67
C ALA A 219 -28.28 5.81 -8.89
N GLN A 220 -28.45 4.69 -8.21
CA GLN A 220 -29.70 3.92 -8.24
C GLN A 220 -30.88 4.70 -7.62
N ALA A 221 -30.62 5.45 -6.54
CA ALA A 221 -31.62 6.29 -5.89
C ALA A 221 -32.09 7.43 -6.82
N VAL A 222 -31.17 8.10 -7.54
CA VAL A 222 -31.52 9.12 -8.54
C VAL A 222 -32.43 8.54 -9.63
N GLU A 223 -32.09 7.37 -10.19
CA GLU A 223 -32.90 6.73 -11.23
C GLU A 223 -34.30 6.33 -10.72
N THR A 224 -34.38 5.86 -9.48
CA THR A 224 -35.66 5.54 -8.82
C THR A 224 -36.51 6.80 -8.61
N ALA A 225 -35.91 7.88 -8.12
CA ALA A 225 -36.59 9.16 -7.92
C ALA A 225 -37.12 9.74 -9.22
N LYS A 226 -36.34 9.68 -10.32
CA LYS A 226 -36.80 10.10 -11.67
C LYS A 226 -38.03 9.30 -12.13
N LYS A 227 -38.01 7.98 -11.97
CA LYS A 227 -39.15 7.12 -12.33
C LYS A 227 -40.41 7.47 -11.52
N ASN A 228 -40.25 7.69 -10.22
CA ASN A 228 -41.37 8.08 -9.34
C ASN A 228 -41.94 9.45 -9.72
N LEU A 229 -41.09 10.43 -10.06
CA LEU A 229 -41.52 11.76 -10.49
C LEU A 229 -42.30 11.68 -11.80
N ALA A 230 -41.83 10.90 -12.78
CA ALA A 230 -42.55 10.68 -14.04
C ALA A 230 -43.92 10.01 -13.83
N ALA A 231 -44.01 9.04 -12.91
CA ALA A 231 -45.27 8.40 -12.56
C ALA A 231 -46.25 9.37 -11.88
N LEU A 232 -45.76 10.21 -10.96
CA LEU A 232 -46.57 11.26 -10.32
C LEU A 232 -47.10 12.27 -11.34
N GLN A 233 -46.28 12.70 -12.29
CA GLN A 233 -46.72 13.60 -13.38
C GLN A 233 -47.81 12.94 -14.25
N ALA A 234 -47.63 11.67 -14.62
CA ALA A 234 -48.64 10.94 -15.39
C ALA A 234 -49.97 10.80 -14.61
N ASN A 235 -49.91 10.49 -13.31
CA ASN A 235 -51.09 10.41 -12.46
C ASN A 235 -51.78 11.77 -12.30
N LEU A 236 -51.01 12.86 -12.20
CA LEU A 236 -51.56 14.21 -12.09
C LEU A 236 -52.28 14.63 -13.38
N LEU A 237 -51.71 14.34 -14.55
CA LEU A 237 -52.37 14.55 -15.85
C LEU A 237 -53.65 13.72 -15.99
N ALA A 238 -53.62 12.46 -15.55
CA ALA A 238 -54.81 11.60 -15.57
C ALA A 238 -55.90 12.14 -14.65
N ALA A 239 -55.56 12.56 -13.44
CA ALA A 239 -56.50 13.15 -12.48
C ALA A 239 -57.08 14.49 -12.98
N GLN A 240 -56.26 15.34 -13.63
CA GLN A 240 -56.75 16.57 -14.27
C GLN A 240 -57.76 16.27 -15.38
N LYS A 241 -57.48 15.26 -16.22
CA LYS A 241 -58.41 14.85 -17.27
C LYS A 241 -59.72 14.32 -16.69
N GLU A 242 -59.65 13.48 -15.66
CA GLU A 242 -60.84 12.94 -15.00
C GLU A 242 -61.67 14.04 -14.32
N LEU A 243 -61.01 15.01 -13.68
CA LEU A 243 -61.67 16.19 -13.12
C LEU A 243 -62.40 16.99 -14.21
N GLN A 244 -61.74 17.22 -15.34
CA GLN A 244 -62.33 17.95 -16.46
C GLN A 244 -63.54 17.20 -17.04
N ASP A 245 -63.41 15.89 -17.28
CA ASP A 245 -64.50 15.03 -17.76
C ASP A 245 -65.70 15.05 -16.78
N ASN A 246 -65.44 15.07 -15.47
CA ASN A 246 -66.49 15.17 -14.45
C ASN A 246 -67.15 16.55 -14.41
N ILE A 247 -66.39 17.64 -14.57
CA ILE A 247 -66.92 18.99 -14.70
C ILE A 247 -67.83 19.09 -15.92
N ASP A 248 -67.42 18.53 -17.06
CA ASP A 248 -68.19 18.58 -18.30
C ASP A 248 -69.49 17.74 -18.18
N LYS A 249 -69.43 16.56 -17.54
CA LYS A 249 -70.64 15.78 -17.21
C LYS A 249 -71.58 16.52 -16.26
N LEU A 250 -71.04 17.21 -15.26
CA LEU A 250 -71.83 17.99 -14.31
C LEU A 250 -72.54 19.17 -15.02
N ALA A 251 -71.83 19.84 -15.93
CA ALA A 251 -72.38 20.92 -16.76
C ALA A 251 -73.51 20.41 -17.67
N GLU A 252 -73.31 19.26 -18.34
CA GLU A 252 -74.37 18.65 -19.14
C GLU A 252 -75.58 18.22 -18.31
N ALA A 253 -75.36 17.67 -17.11
CA ALA A 253 -76.43 17.28 -16.20
C ALA A 253 -77.23 18.51 -15.75
N ALA A 254 -76.55 19.60 -15.35
CA ALA A 254 -77.17 20.86 -14.94
C ALA A 254 -78.10 21.46 -16.03
N LEU A 255 -77.74 21.30 -17.31
CA LEU A 255 -78.57 21.74 -18.43
C LEU A 255 -79.84 20.91 -18.63
N LYS A 256 -79.86 19.66 -18.15
CA LYS A 256 -80.95 18.69 -18.32
C LYS A 256 -81.92 18.63 -17.13
N VAL A 257 -81.62 19.28 -15.99
CA VAL A 257 -82.51 19.27 -14.81
C VAL A 257 -83.61 20.33 -14.95
N ASP A 258 -84.86 19.93 -14.66
CA ASP A 258 -86.05 20.78 -14.61
C ASP A 258 -86.20 21.43 -13.23
N ASN A 259 -85.19 22.22 -12.83
CA ASN A 259 -85.12 22.92 -11.54
C ASN A 259 -85.72 24.33 -11.62
N SER A 260 -86.01 24.92 -10.45
CA SER A 260 -86.40 26.34 -10.39
C SER A 260 -85.29 27.24 -10.95
N ALA A 261 -85.64 28.40 -11.51
CA ALA A 261 -84.67 29.31 -12.13
C ALA A 261 -83.53 29.73 -11.18
N ALA A 262 -83.78 29.74 -9.86
CA ALA A 262 -82.79 30.05 -8.83
C ALA A 262 -81.75 28.92 -8.65
N GLU A 263 -82.21 27.66 -8.54
CA GLU A 263 -81.33 26.49 -8.39
C GLU A 263 -80.48 26.23 -9.65
N LYS A 264 -81.01 26.59 -10.83
CA LYS A 264 -80.27 26.49 -12.10
C LYS A 264 -79.11 27.50 -12.16
N ALA A 265 -79.34 28.72 -11.69
CA ALA A 265 -78.31 29.76 -11.62
C ALA A 265 -77.19 29.42 -10.63
N GLU A 266 -77.53 28.86 -9.46
CA GLU A 266 -76.53 28.39 -8.47
C GLU A 266 -75.68 27.22 -9.01
N LEU A 267 -76.29 26.28 -9.75
CA LEU A 267 -75.56 25.19 -10.39
C LEU A 267 -74.60 25.68 -11.49
N GLU A 268 -75.04 26.64 -12.31
CA GLU A 268 -74.19 27.24 -13.35
C GLU A 268 -73.01 28.01 -12.75
N GLU A 269 -73.23 28.76 -11.66
CA GLU A 269 -72.17 29.47 -10.94
C GLU A 269 -71.18 28.50 -10.27
N CYS A 270 -71.67 27.39 -9.71
CA CYS A 270 -70.83 26.33 -9.15
C CYS A 270 -69.96 25.66 -10.24
N VAL A 271 -70.53 25.38 -11.42
CA VAL A 271 -69.79 24.83 -12.58
C VAL A 271 -68.74 25.82 -13.09
N GLU A 272 -69.06 27.11 -13.20
CA GLU A 272 -68.08 28.13 -13.59
C GLU A 272 -66.95 28.27 -12.57
N SER A 273 -67.27 28.23 -11.28
CA SER A 273 -66.30 28.25 -10.18
C SER A 273 -65.33 27.08 -10.27
N LEU A 274 -65.85 25.86 -10.46
CA LEU A 274 -65.05 24.65 -10.63
C LEU A 274 -64.20 24.69 -11.90
N LYS A 275 -64.72 25.23 -13.02
CA LYS A 275 -63.92 25.47 -14.23
C LYS A 275 -62.78 26.43 -13.97
N ARG A 276 -63.01 27.56 -13.29
CA ARG A 276 -61.96 28.52 -12.96
C ARG A 276 -60.87 27.91 -12.05
N GLN A 277 -61.25 27.10 -11.06
CA GLN A 277 -60.30 26.38 -10.21
C GLN A 277 -59.50 25.32 -11.00
N SER A 278 -60.15 24.56 -11.88
CA SER A 278 -59.48 23.59 -12.78
C SER A 278 -58.42 24.27 -13.65
N THR A 279 -58.75 25.41 -14.28
CA THR A 279 -57.82 26.15 -15.15
C THR A 279 -56.63 26.76 -14.38
N SER A 280 -56.83 27.14 -13.11
CA SER A 280 -55.73 27.65 -12.27
C SER A 280 -54.81 26.56 -11.74
N MET A 281 -55.31 25.31 -11.65
CA MET A 281 -54.49 24.14 -11.32
C MET A 281 -53.72 23.58 -12.53
N ALA A 282 -54.12 23.95 -13.76
CA ALA A 282 -53.43 23.54 -14.99
C ALA A 282 -52.28 24.47 -15.40
N THR A 283 -52.17 25.66 -14.79
CA THR A 283 -51.18 26.70 -15.14
C THR A 283 -50.05 26.87 -14.11
N ASN A 284 -50.07 26.12 -13.00
CA ASN A 284 -49.00 26.02 -12.00
C ASN A 284 -48.38 24.62 -12.01
#